data_AF-A0A254RKE9-F1
#
_entry.id   AF-A0A254RKE9-F1
#
_cell.length_a   1.000
_cell.length_b   1.000
_cell.length_c   1.000
_cell.angle_alpha   90.00
_cell.angle_beta   90.00
_cell.angle_gamma   90.00
#
_symmetry.space_group_name_H-M   'P 1'
#
loop_
_entity.id
_entity.type
_entity.pdbx_description
1 polymer ?
#
loop_
_entity_poly.entity_id
_entity_poly.type
_entity_poly.pdbx_seq_one_letter_code
_entity_poly.pdbx_strand_id
1 'polypeptide(L)'
;MEVEFNIAGRILAKDGTRIISLAEILASPLVMNGSAGAATSAADLSEDALAAYCKVVSAQNACKVYLWKDREEYGNANVFNGGSDYEVVNEVCFLCIYDCGKEMVRETTNYWNEKIDDVV
;
A
#
# COMPACT_ATOMS: atom_id res chain seq x y z
N MET A 1 2.42 -22.13 -1.12
CA MET A 1 1.95 -20.86 -1.68
C MET A 1 2.27 -19.83 -0.63
N GLU A 2 3.21 -18.96 -0.96
CA GLU A 2 3.72 -17.91 -0.08
C GLU A 2 2.94 -16.63 -0.37
N VAL A 3 2.65 -15.86 0.68
CA VAL A 3 1.91 -14.60 0.54
C VAL A 3 2.73 -13.51 1.19
N GLU A 4 3.09 -12.50 0.41
CA GLU A 4 3.78 -11.32 0.90
C GLU A 4 2.85 -10.11 0.91
N PHE A 5 3.09 -9.22 1.87
CA PHE A 5 2.38 -7.95 1.96
C PHE A 5 3.39 -6.81 1.94
N ASN A 6 3.24 -5.92 0.97
CA ASN A 6 4.10 -4.76 0.79
C ASN A 6 3.28 -3.49 0.95
N ILE A 7 3.81 -2.50 1.68
CA ILE A 7 3.16 -1.20 1.83
C ILE A 7 4.17 -0.13 1.49
N ALA A 8 3.77 0.76 0.60
CA ALA A 8 4.56 1.91 0.24
C ALA A 8 3.67 3.14 0.04
N GLY A 9 4.33 4.29 -0.01
CA GLY A 9 3.62 5.56 0.03
C GLY A 9 4.49 6.73 -0.33
N ARG A 10 3.86 7.82 -0.76
CA ARG A 10 4.54 9.05 -1.13
C ARG A 10 3.74 10.28 -0.72
N ILE A 11 4.46 11.29 -0.24
CA ILE A 11 3.97 12.66 -0.01
C ILE A 11 4.46 13.53 -1.16
N LEU A 12 3.54 14.14 -1.89
CA LEU A 12 3.80 15.06 -2.99
C LEU A 12 3.72 16.50 -2.46
N ALA A 13 4.74 16.93 -1.72
CA ALA A 13 4.80 18.28 -1.19
C ALA A 13 5.44 19.25 -2.20
N LYS A 14 5.31 20.56 -1.96
CA LYS A 14 5.84 21.59 -2.87
C LYS A 14 7.36 21.60 -2.95
N ASP A 15 8.03 21.14 -1.90
CA ASP A 15 9.48 21.06 -1.75
C ASP A 15 10.06 19.73 -2.29
N GLY A 16 9.21 18.77 -2.64
CA GLY A 16 9.61 17.53 -3.27
C GLY A 16 8.71 16.34 -2.92
N THR A 17 9.08 15.19 -3.48
CA THR A 17 8.41 13.93 -3.17
C THR A 17 9.16 13.18 -2.07
N ARG A 18 8.47 12.82 -0.99
CA ARG A 18 9.03 12.03 0.12
C ARG A 18 8.38 10.65 0.17
N ILE A 19 9.18 9.60 0.34
CA ILE A 19 8.69 8.23 0.54
C ILE A 19 8.21 8.07 1.99
N ILE A 20 7.10 7.37 2.17
CA ILE A 20 6.58 6.92 3.46
C ILE A 20 6.95 5.44 3.60
N SER A 21 7.68 5.11 4.67
CA SER A 21 8.08 3.73 4.97
C SER A 21 7.05 3.01 5.83
N LEU A 22 7.01 1.68 5.77
CA LEU A 22 6.19 0.85 6.67
C LEU A 22 6.47 1.16 8.16
N ALA A 23 7.75 1.35 8.53
CA ALA A 23 8.13 1.66 9.91
C ALA A 23 7.52 2.98 10.40
N GLU A 24 7.42 4.00 9.53
CA GLU A 24 6.76 5.27 9.84
C GLU A 24 5.26 5.09 10.09
N ILE A 25 4.60 4.27 9.26
CA ILE A 25 3.17 3.95 9.39
C ILE A 25 2.91 3.20 10.70
N LEU A 26 3.71 2.17 11.00
CA LEU A 26 3.57 1.36 12.22
C LEU A 26 3.86 2.18 13.49
N ALA A 27 4.76 3.16 13.43
CA ALA A 27 5.02 4.08 14.54
C ALA A 27 3.91 5.11 14.77
N SER A 28 2.94 5.22 13.85
CA SER A 28 1.88 6.22 13.93
C SER A 28 0.84 5.87 15.00
N PRO A 29 0.51 6.81 15.91
CA PRO A 29 -0.54 6.59 16.91
C PRO A 29 -1.93 6.43 16.28
N LEU A 30 -2.11 6.84 15.03
CA LEU A 30 -3.35 6.68 14.28
C LEU A 30 -3.64 5.22 13.92
N VAL A 31 -2.58 4.44 13.73
CA VAL A 31 -2.63 3.03 13.33
C VAL A 31 -2.69 2.13 14.58
N MET A 32 -1.98 2.52 15.64
CA MET A 32 -1.90 1.80 16.92
C MET A 32 -3.23 1.76 17.70
N ASN A 33 -4.11 2.75 17.54
CA ASN A 33 -5.37 2.86 18.30
C ASN A 33 -6.59 2.25 17.59
N GLY A 34 -6.47 1.82 16.33
CA GLY A 34 -7.58 1.32 15.51
C GLY A 34 -7.64 -0.20 15.38
N SER A 35 -6.62 -0.93 15.83
CA SER A 35 -6.50 -2.38 15.69
C SER A 35 -6.56 -3.06 17.07
N ALA A 36 -7.24 -4.22 17.16
CA ALA A 36 -7.39 -5.01 18.39
C ALA A 36 -6.08 -5.76 18.76
N GLY A 37 -4.98 -5.00 18.81
CA GLY A 37 -3.60 -5.47 18.90
C GLY A 37 -2.72 -4.53 18.07
N ALA A 38 -1.53 -4.16 18.57
CA ALA A 38 -0.61 -3.31 17.82
C ALA A 38 -0.20 -4.01 16.52
N ALA A 39 -0.50 -3.42 15.36
CA ALA A 39 0.02 -3.91 14.08
C ALA A 39 1.55 -3.96 14.14
N THR A 40 2.14 -5.09 13.75
CA THR A 40 3.60 -5.30 13.76
C THR A 40 4.19 -5.48 12.37
N SER A 41 3.33 -5.72 11.38
CA SER A 41 3.71 -5.99 10.00
C SER A 41 2.73 -5.36 9.02
N ALA A 42 3.09 -5.36 7.73
CA ALA A 42 2.19 -4.90 6.67
C ALA A 42 0.90 -5.73 6.58
N ALA A 43 0.96 -7.03 6.91
CA ALA A 43 -0.20 -7.91 6.88
C ALA A 43 -1.29 -7.46 7.87
N ASP A 44 -0.88 -6.99 9.06
CA ASP A 44 -1.78 -6.59 10.15
C ASP A 44 -2.55 -5.29 9.87
N LEU A 45 -2.05 -4.47 8.94
CA LEU A 45 -2.63 -3.16 8.64
C LEU A 45 -3.88 -3.28 7.78
N SER A 46 -5.02 -2.88 8.33
CA SER A 46 -6.25 -2.78 7.55
C SER A 46 -6.18 -1.63 6.54
N GLU A 47 -6.89 -1.78 5.43
CA GLU A 47 -7.05 -0.74 4.42
C GLU A 47 -7.67 0.55 5.02
N ASP A 48 -8.59 0.40 5.97
CA ASP A 48 -9.18 1.54 6.71
C ASP A 48 -8.13 2.29 7.55
N ALA A 49 -7.23 1.56 8.23
CA ALA A 49 -6.17 2.18 9.02
C ALA A 49 -5.19 2.95 8.11
N LEU A 50 -4.86 2.37 6.95
CA LEU A 50 -4.03 3.03 5.93
C LEU A 50 -4.71 4.27 5.35
N ALA A 51 -6.00 4.18 5.00
CA ALA A 51 -6.76 5.33 4.51
C ALA A 51 -6.84 6.45 5.55
N ALA A 52 -7.09 6.11 6.82
CA ALA A 52 -7.11 7.07 7.92
C ALA A 52 -5.75 7.75 8.11
N TYR A 53 -4.66 6.98 8.08
CA TYR A 53 -3.30 7.52 8.13
C TYR A 53 -3.02 8.45 6.93
N CYS A 54 -3.32 8.01 5.71
CA CYS A 54 -3.14 8.79 4.48
C CYS A 54 -3.88 10.13 4.53
N LYS A 55 -5.15 10.11 4.96
CA LYS A 55 -5.98 11.29 5.14
C LYS A 55 -5.36 12.30 6.10
N VAL A 56 -4.90 11.84 7.27
CA VAL A 56 -4.34 12.73 8.30
C VAL A 56 -3.02 13.32 7.84
N VAL A 57 -2.13 12.51 7.26
CA VAL A 57 -0.84 13.01 6.73
C VAL A 57 -1.06 14.01 5.61
N SER A 58 -1.99 13.75 4.71
CA SER A 58 -2.38 14.69 3.64
C SER A 58 -2.90 16.02 4.20
N ALA A 59 -3.75 15.98 5.22
CA ALA A 59 -4.27 17.18 5.87
C ALA A 59 -3.17 17.98 6.59
N GLN A 60 -2.28 17.30 7.32
CA GLN A 60 -1.18 17.92 8.09
C GLN A 60 -0.17 18.63 7.18
N ASN A 61 0.11 18.05 6.01
CA ASN A 61 1.08 18.60 5.06
C ASN A 61 0.43 19.51 4.01
N ALA A 62 -0.92 19.63 4.01
CA ALA A 62 -1.69 20.36 3.00
C ALA A 62 -1.28 20.00 1.57
N CYS A 63 -1.13 18.70 1.30
CA CYS A 63 -0.63 18.19 0.02
C CYS A 63 -1.27 16.85 -0.37
N LYS A 64 -0.96 16.41 -1.58
CA LYS A 64 -1.36 15.08 -2.07
C LYS A 64 -0.49 14.01 -1.41
N VAL A 65 -1.12 12.95 -0.92
CA VAL A 65 -0.47 11.76 -0.36
C VAL A 65 -1.16 10.56 -0.97
N TYR A 66 -0.38 9.55 -1.34
CA TYR A 66 -0.92 8.27 -1.75
C TYR A 66 -0.17 7.14 -1.05
N LEU A 67 -0.92 6.11 -0.67
CA LEU A 67 -0.42 4.88 -0.08
C LEU A 67 -1.04 3.72 -0.81
N TRP A 68 -0.27 2.66 -0.93
CA TRP A 68 -0.76 1.39 -1.45
C TRP A 68 -0.30 0.23 -0.58
N LYS A 69 -1.11 -0.82 -0.58
CA LYS A 69 -0.83 -2.10 0.07
C LYS A 69 -1.02 -3.21 -0.95
N ASP A 70 0.06 -3.90 -1.26
CA ASP A 70 0.09 -5.05 -2.15
C ASP A 70 -0.01 -6.33 -1.34
N ARG A 71 -0.74 -7.30 -1.90
CA ARG A 71 -0.80 -8.68 -1.46
C ARG A 71 -0.42 -9.54 -2.64
N GLU A 72 0.79 -10.09 -2.61
CA GLU A 72 1.36 -10.90 -3.68
C GLU A 72 1.33 -12.37 -3.26
N GLU A 73 0.70 -13.22 -4.07
CA GLU A 73 0.74 -14.68 -3.89
C GLU A 73 1.78 -15.26 -4.83
N TYR A 74 2.80 -15.89 -4.26
CA TYR A 74 3.85 -16.55 -5.03
C TYR A 74 3.56 -18.03 -5.22
N GLY A 75 3.70 -18.47 -6.46
CA GLY A 75 3.40 -19.81 -6.87
C GLY A 75 4.19 -20.23 -8.11
N ASN A 76 3.99 -21.48 -8.47
CA ASN A 76 4.51 -22.03 -9.71
C ASN A 76 3.69 -21.49 -10.88
N ALA A 77 4.30 -20.65 -11.70
CA ALA A 77 3.75 -20.20 -12.97
C ALA A 77 4.38 -20.96 -14.13
N ASN A 78 3.65 -21.03 -15.25
CA ASN A 78 4.15 -21.57 -16.52
C ASN A 78 4.84 -22.95 -16.40
N VAL A 79 4.07 -23.99 -16.05
CA VAL A 79 4.57 -25.36 -16.00
C VAL A 79 4.79 -25.88 -17.43
N PHE A 80 6.01 -25.80 -17.95
CA PHE A 80 6.38 -26.36 -19.25
C PHE A 80 7.62 -27.25 -19.13
N ASN A 81 7.50 -28.50 -19.57
CA ASN A 81 8.60 -29.44 -19.79
C ASN A 81 9.59 -29.65 -18.60
N GLY A 82 9.08 -29.65 -17.37
CA GLY A 82 9.87 -29.98 -16.17
C GLY A 82 10.57 -28.80 -15.50
N GLY A 83 10.41 -27.58 -16.02
CA GLY A 83 10.70 -26.33 -15.32
C GLY A 83 9.40 -25.68 -14.83
N SER A 84 9.47 -25.02 -13.67
CA SER A 84 8.43 -24.11 -13.21
C SER A 84 9.13 -22.84 -12.72
N ASP A 85 8.68 -21.70 -13.21
CA ASP A 85 9.11 -20.41 -12.68
C ASP A 85 8.33 -20.16 -11.39
N TYR A 86 9.01 -19.65 -10.36
CA TYR A 86 8.37 -19.23 -9.12
C TYR A 86 8.22 -17.71 -9.17
N GLU A 87 6.99 -17.24 -9.37
CA GLU A 87 6.66 -15.82 -9.56
C GLU A 87 5.32 -15.46 -8.90
N VAL A 88 4.97 -14.17 -8.96
CA VAL A 88 3.68 -13.68 -8.48
C VAL A 88 2.58 -14.19 -9.41
N VAL A 89 1.75 -15.12 -8.91
CA VAL A 89 0.64 -15.72 -9.67
C VAL A 89 -0.69 -14.99 -9.45
N ASN A 90 -0.76 -14.16 -8.41
CA ASN A 90 -1.92 -13.34 -8.10
C ASN A 90 -1.46 -12.13 -7.28
N GLU A 91 -2.01 -10.96 -7.58
CA GLU A 91 -1.68 -9.71 -6.92
C GLU A 91 -2.96 -8.93 -6.68
N VAL A 92 -3.18 -8.50 -5.43
CA VAL A 92 -4.24 -7.57 -5.06
C VAL A 92 -3.61 -6.35 -4.43
N CYS A 93 -3.90 -5.17 -4.98
CA CYS A 93 -3.43 -3.89 -4.47
C CYS A 93 -4.60 -3.04 -3.99
N PHE A 94 -4.49 -2.56 -2.75
CA PHE A 94 -5.30 -1.46 -2.25
C PHE A 94 -4.55 -0.14 -2.47
N LEU A 95 -5.18 0.83 -3.12
CA LEU A 95 -4.68 2.19 -3.29
C LEU A 95 -5.61 3.18 -2.57
N CYS A 96 -5.02 4.14 -1.85
CA CYS A 96 -5.73 5.33 -1.42
C CYS A 96 -4.92 6.61 -1.70
N ILE A 97 -5.60 7.64 -2.20
CA ILE A 97 -5.05 8.96 -2.51
C ILE A 97 -5.89 10.01 -1.82
N TYR A 98 -5.25 10.88 -1.04
CA TYR A 98 -5.86 12.05 -0.42
C TYR A 98 -5.13 13.33 -0.85
N ASP A 99 -5.87 14.42 -1.00
CA ASP A 99 -5.32 15.75 -1.24
C ASP A 99 -5.89 16.74 -0.23
N CYS A 100 -5.01 17.35 0.56
CA CYS A 100 -5.37 18.22 1.68
C CYS A 100 -6.43 17.61 2.62
N GLY A 101 -6.37 16.29 2.86
CA GLY A 101 -7.31 15.54 3.71
C GLY A 101 -8.65 15.18 3.04
N LYS A 102 -8.83 15.50 1.76
CA LYS A 102 -9.98 15.07 0.96
C LYS A 102 -9.65 13.79 0.21
N GLU A 103 -10.56 12.82 0.25
CA GLU A 103 -10.42 11.57 -0.51
C GLU A 103 -10.54 11.84 -2.00
N MET A 104 -9.57 11.35 -2.77
CA MET A 104 -9.53 11.50 -4.23
C MET A 104 -9.74 10.14 -4.91
N VAL A 105 -9.04 9.11 -4.41
CA VAL A 105 -9.13 7.73 -4.89
C VAL A 105 -9.08 6.80 -3.69
N ARG A 106 -9.92 5.77 -3.71
CA ARG A 106 -9.85 4.65 -2.78
C ARG A 106 -10.38 3.41 -3.49
N GLU A 107 -9.48 2.51 -3.85
CA GLU A 107 -9.84 1.34 -4.66
C GLU A 107 -8.97 0.13 -4.34
N THR A 108 -9.51 -1.04 -4.64
CA THR A 108 -8.78 -2.31 -4.60
C THR A 108 -8.85 -2.92 -5.98
N THR A 109 -7.71 -3.26 -6.57
CA THR A 109 -7.64 -3.84 -7.90
C THR A 109 -6.60 -4.95 -7.98
N ASN A 110 -6.74 -5.80 -8.99
CA ASN A 110 -5.78 -6.86 -9.24
C ASN A 110 -4.69 -6.37 -10.20
N TYR A 111 -3.48 -6.89 -10.07
CA TYR A 111 -2.33 -6.66 -10.95
C TYR A 111 -1.93 -5.18 -11.07
N TRP A 112 -1.64 -4.54 -9.93
CA TRP A 112 -1.35 -3.11 -9.90
C TRP A 112 0.02 -2.74 -10.45
N ASN A 113 1.00 -3.66 -10.35
CA ASN A 113 2.28 -3.51 -11.03
C ASN A 113 2.14 -3.24 -12.53
N GLU A 114 1.07 -3.70 -13.19
CA GLU A 114 0.78 -3.44 -14.60
C GLU A 114 0.17 -2.04 -14.86
N LYS A 115 -0.24 -1.31 -13.82
CA LYS A 115 -0.99 -0.04 -13.92
C LYS A 115 -0.23 1.18 -13.37
N ILE A 116 0.89 0.98 -12.67
CA ILE A 116 1.65 2.09 -12.05
C ILE A 116 2.21 3.07 -13.09
N ASP A 117 2.57 2.58 -14.27
CA ASP A 117 3.13 3.41 -15.35
C ASP A 117 2.10 4.40 -15.94
N ASP A 118 0.80 4.14 -15.78
CA ASP A 118 -0.27 5.00 -16.29
C ASP A 118 -0.71 6.10 -15.31
N VAL A 119 -0.34 5.98 -14.02
CA VAL A 119 -0.87 6.85 -12.94
C VAL A 119 0.15 7.87 -12.41
N VAL A 120 1.46 7.66 -12.65
CA VAL A 120 2.56 8.53 -12.18
C VAL A 120 3.05 9.49 -13.24
#